data_AF-A0A9Q4H742-F1
#
_entry.id   AF-A0A9Q4H742-F1
#
_cell.length_a   1.000
_cell.length_b   1.000
_cell.length_c   1.000
_cell.angle_alpha   90.00
_cell.angle_beta   90.00
_cell.angle_gamma   90.00
#
_symmetry.space_group_name_H-M   'P 1'
#
loop_
_entity.id
_entity.type
_entity.pdbx_description
1 polymer ?
#
loop_
_entity_poly.entity_id
_entity_poly.type
_entity_poly.pdbx_seq_one_letter_code
_entity_poly.pdbx_strand_id
1 'polypeptide(L)'
;FSKGHGQDVIYEYSDSANSKRDIDTLKFTDVNYAEVKFRRVDDDLMLFGYHDTDSVTVKSFYDHEYYQFEKLEFADRSITRDELGKQGMALFGTDGDDDINDWGRNSVIDAGAGNDTINGGYGDDTLIGG
;
A
#
# COMPACT_ATOMS: atom_id res chain seq x y z
N PHE A 1 1.70 -14.75 2.21
CA PHE A 1 2.45 -14.28 3.39
C PHE A 1 1.72 -14.69 4.66
N SER A 2 2.48 -14.99 5.70
CA SER A 2 1.98 -15.26 7.04
C SER A 2 2.91 -14.61 8.04
N LYS A 3 2.46 -14.29 9.25
CA LYS A 3 3.31 -13.69 10.29
C LYS A 3 4.62 -14.48 10.48
N GLY A 4 5.72 -13.77 10.63
CA GLY A 4 7.09 -14.29 10.69
C GLY A 4 7.73 -14.57 9.33
N HIS A 5 7.19 -14.03 8.23
CA HIS A 5 7.76 -14.25 6.90
C HIS A 5 8.99 -13.39 6.62
N GLY A 6 9.24 -12.35 7.42
CA GLY A 6 10.34 -11.41 7.22
C GLY A 6 10.01 -10.33 6.19
N GLN A 7 11.04 -9.88 5.47
CA GLN A 7 10.95 -8.74 4.55
C GLN A 7 11.13 -9.21 3.13
N ASP A 8 10.04 -9.17 2.36
CA ASP A 8 10.01 -9.64 0.98
C ASP A 8 9.80 -8.48 0.01
N VAL A 9 10.39 -8.62 -1.18
CA VAL A 9 10.22 -7.69 -2.30
C VAL A 9 9.64 -8.47 -3.47
N ILE A 10 8.50 -8.00 -3.98
CA ILE A 10 7.79 -8.61 -5.10
C ILE A 10 7.72 -7.66 -6.29
N TYR A 11 7.69 -8.25 -7.47
CA TYR A 11 7.56 -7.56 -8.75
C TYR A 11 6.27 -8.03 -9.39
N GLU A 12 5.42 -7.08 -9.72
CA GLU A 12 4.18 -7.32 -10.46
C GLU A 12 4.38 -6.87 -11.91
N TYR A 13 3.74 -7.54 -12.86
CA TYR A 13 3.71 -7.08 -14.25
C TYR A 13 2.49 -7.65 -14.97
N SER A 14 1.51 -6.77 -15.21
CA SER A 14 0.38 -7.04 -16.10
C SER A 14 0.52 -6.25 -17.39
N ASP A 15 0.28 -6.86 -18.56
CA ASP A 15 0.21 -6.13 -19.83
C ASP A 15 -1.24 -5.79 -20.22
N SER A 16 -1.44 -4.77 -21.05
CA SER A 16 -2.78 -4.37 -21.50
C SER A 16 -3.54 -5.49 -22.24
N ALA A 17 -2.83 -6.45 -22.81
CA ALA A 17 -3.45 -7.56 -23.54
C ALA A 17 -4.06 -8.62 -22.60
N ASN A 18 -3.55 -8.73 -21.38
CA ASN A 18 -3.91 -9.76 -20.40
C ASN A 18 -4.49 -9.21 -19.09
N SER A 19 -4.53 -7.89 -18.87
CA SER A 19 -5.06 -7.20 -17.67
C SER A 19 -6.46 -7.59 -17.18
N LYS A 20 -7.28 -8.29 -17.98
CA LYS A 20 -8.59 -8.82 -17.55
C LYS A 20 -8.58 -10.31 -17.19
N ARG A 21 -7.45 -10.99 -17.39
CA ARG A 21 -7.25 -12.43 -17.20
C ARG A 21 -6.12 -12.74 -16.20
N ASP A 22 -5.12 -11.86 -16.11
CA ASP A 22 -4.22 -11.80 -14.96
C ASP A 22 -4.93 -11.11 -13.83
N ILE A 23 -5.14 -11.85 -12.74
CA ILE A 23 -5.62 -11.31 -11.47
C ILE A 23 -4.61 -11.74 -10.45
N ASP A 24 -3.64 -10.87 -10.19
CA ASP A 24 -2.62 -11.16 -9.21
C ASP A 24 -3.14 -10.87 -7.81
N THR A 25 -3.01 -11.87 -6.95
CA THR A 25 -3.53 -11.84 -5.58
C THR A 25 -2.39 -11.89 -4.59
N LEU A 26 -2.15 -10.76 -3.92
CA LEU A 26 -1.27 -10.71 -2.77
C LEU A 26 -2.04 -11.18 -1.52
N LYS A 27 -1.75 -12.41 -1.08
CA LYS A 27 -2.50 -13.12 -0.04
C LYS A 27 -1.75 -13.20 1.29
N PHE A 28 -2.40 -12.79 2.36
CA PHE A 28 -2.04 -13.01 3.75
C PHE A 28 -2.96 -14.05 4.40
N THR A 29 -2.40 -15.06 5.07
CA THR A 29 -3.19 -16.19 5.60
C THR A 29 -3.60 -16.02 7.07
N ASP A 30 -2.92 -15.18 7.83
CA ASP A 30 -3.11 -14.97 9.27
C ASP A 30 -2.94 -13.49 9.69
N VAL A 31 -3.10 -12.58 8.72
CA VAL A 31 -3.09 -11.13 8.92
C VAL A 31 -4.43 -10.57 8.44
N ASN A 32 -5.10 -9.82 9.31
CA ASN A 32 -6.32 -9.08 9.01
C ASN A 32 -5.99 -7.73 8.37
N TYR A 33 -6.92 -7.18 7.59
CA TYR A 33 -6.69 -5.89 6.91
C TYR A 33 -6.34 -4.76 7.89
N ALA A 34 -7.01 -4.69 9.04
CA ALA A 34 -6.82 -3.63 10.03
C ALA A 34 -5.45 -3.67 10.73
N GLU A 35 -4.68 -4.76 10.58
CA GLU A 35 -3.33 -4.88 11.10
C GLU A 35 -2.28 -4.29 10.14
N VAL A 36 -2.64 -4.05 8.88
CA VAL A 36 -1.71 -3.59 7.85
C VAL A 36 -1.71 -2.07 7.75
N LYS A 37 -0.49 -1.54 7.75
CA LYS A 37 -0.16 -0.16 7.38
C LYS A 37 0.48 -0.15 6.00
N PHE A 38 0.29 0.94 5.29
CA PHE A 38 0.90 1.15 3.98
C PHE A 38 1.90 2.31 4.06
N ARG A 39 2.99 2.21 3.30
CA ARG A 39 3.96 3.30 3.16
C ARG A 39 4.44 3.35 1.72
N ARG A 40 4.56 4.55 1.18
CA ARG A 40 5.27 4.79 -0.07
C ARG A 40 6.76 4.92 0.22
N VAL A 41 7.57 4.19 -0.52
CA VAL A 41 9.04 4.30 -0.47
C VAL A 41 9.51 4.47 -1.90
N ASP A 42 9.98 5.67 -2.25
CA ASP A 42 10.21 6.06 -3.65
C ASP A 42 8.95 5.78 -4.51
N ASP A 43 9.03 4.88 -5.49
CA ASP A 43 7.91 4.46 -6.34
C ASP A 43 7.29 3.12 -5.94
N ASP A 44 7.70 2.57 -4.80
CA ASP A 44 7.22 1.30 -4.28
C ASP A 44 6.10 1.47 -3.24
N LEU A 45 5.27 0.44 -3.11
CA LEU A 45 4.30 0.32 -2.02
C LEU A 45 4.77 -0.75 -1.03
N MET A 46 5.00 -0.34 0.22
CA MET A 46 5.33 -1.23 1.33
C MET A 46 4.10 -1.49 2.19
N LEU A 47 3.76 -2.76 2.39
CA LEU A 47 2.81 -3.23 3.39
C LEU A 47 3.60 -3.65 4.64
N PHE A 48 3.24 -3.13 5.81
CA PHE A 48 3.98 -3.37 7.06
C PHE A 48 3.06 -3.27 8.29
N GLY A 49 3.63 -3.45 9.49
CA GLY A 49 2.95 -3.18 10.76
C GLY A 49 2.09 -4.31 11.32
N TYR A 50 2.05 -5.46 10.64
CA TYR A 50 1.23 -6.62 11.02
C TYR A 50 1.96 -7.68 11.84
N HIS A 51 3.30 -7.69 11.87
CA HIS A 51 4.11 -8.57 12.73
C HIS A 51 5.58 -8.13 12.77
N ASP A 52 6.08 -7.68 13.93
CA ASP A 52 7.47 -7.25 14.12
C ASP A 52 8.00 -6.36 12.97
N THR A 53 9.01 -6.83 12.25
CA THR A 53 9.63 -6.16 11.10
C THR A 53 9.17 -6.73 9.75
N ASP A 54 8.13 -7.57 9.74
CA ASP A 54 7.64 -8.17 8.50
C ASP A 54 7.13 -7.08 7.55
N SER A 55 7.44 -7.27 6.27
CA SER A 55 6.95 -6.38 5.22
C SER A 55 6.91 -7.05 3.86
N VAL A 56 5.96 -6.62 3.03
CA VAL A 56 5.98 -6.92 1.61
C VAL A 56 6.07 -5.61 0.84
N THR A 57 7.13 -5.47 0.02
CA THR A 57 7.31 -4.30 -0.85
C THR A 57 6.94 -4.68 -2.29
N VAL A 58 5.95 -3.99 -2.85
CA VAL A 58 5.56 -4.11 -4.26
C VAL A 58 6.32 -3.05 -5.06
N LYS A 59 7.25 -3.51 -5.90
CA LYS A 59 8.13 -2.63 -6.66
C LYS A 59 7.37 -1.84 -7.72
N SER A 60 7.70 -0.56 -7.86
CA SER A 60 7.19 0.33 -8.91
C SER A 60 5.66 0.49 -8.91
N PHE A 61 4.99 0.19 -7.78
CA PHE A 61 3.54 0.29 -7.63
C PHE A 61 2.97 1.64 -8.09
N TYR A 62 3.70 2.73 -7.83
CA TYR A 62 3.26 4.08 -8.16
C TYR A 62 3.68 4.55 -9.57
N ASP A 63 4.52 3.79 -10.28
CA ASP A 63 5.02 4.16 -11.61
C ASP A 63 3.99 3.86 -12.71
N HIS A 64 3.34 2.70 -12.67
CA HIS A 64 2.31 2.31 -13.63
C HIS A 64 1.31 1.32 -13.05
N GLU A 65 0.08 1.30 -13.56
CA GLU A 65 -0.96 0.34 -13.17
C GLU A 65 -0.58 -1.13 -13.46
N TYR A 66 0.45 -1.35 -14.28
CA TYR A 66 0.96 -2.69 -14.62
C TYR A 66 1.76 -3.32 -13.48
N TYR A 67 2.27 -2.50 -12.55
CA TYR A 67 3.08 -2.93 -11.42
C TYR A 67 2.25 -3.00 -10.13
N GLN A 68 0.92 -2.97 -10.25
CA GLN A 68 -0.02 -2.99 -9.13
C GLN A 68 -0.75 -4.32 -9.11
N PHE A 69 -0.91 -4.93 -7.94
CA PHE A 69 -1.77 -6.11 -7.77
C PHE A 69 -3.25 -5.77 -8.09
N GLU A 70 -4.05 -6.77 -8.44
CA GLU A 70 -5.49 -6.62 -8.62
C GLU A 70 -6.25 -6.83 -7.31
N LYS A 71 -5.74 -7.72 -6.45
CA LYS A 71 -6.44 -8.17 -5.25
C LYS A 71 -5.51 -8.33 -4.07
N LEU A 72 -5.95 -7.83 -2.92
CA LEU A 72 -5.42 -8.23 -1.62
C LEU A 72 -6.39 -9.21 -0.96
N GLU A 73 -5.85 -10.29 -0.42
CA GLU A 73 -6.62 -11.26 0.36
C GLU A 73 -6.02 -11.35 1.76
N PHE A 74 -6.76 -10.86 2.74
CA PHE A 74 -6.45 -10.95 4.16
C PHE A 74 -7.21 -12.12 4.80
N ALA A 75 -6.85 -12.45 6.04
CA ALA A 75 -7.50 -13.51 6.81
C ALA A 75 -9.00 -13.22 7.09
N ASP A 76 -9.37 -11.93 7.20
CA ASP A 76 -10.73 -11.48 7.49
C ASP A 76 -11.52 -11.03 6.25
N ARG A 77 -10.84 -10.60 5.18
CA ARG A 77 -11.51 -10.05 3.99
C ARG A 77 -10.66 -10.10 2.73
N SER A 78 -11.34 -9.99 1.59
CA SER A 78 -10.72 -9.67 0.30
C SER A 78 -11.05 -8.24 -0.10
N ILE A 79 -10.11 -7.55 -0.73
CA ILE A 79 -10.32 -6.21 -1.28
C ILE A 79 -9.61 -6.09 -2.62
N THR A 80 -10.31 -5.60 -3.64
CA THR A 80 -9.71 -5.28 -4.94
C THR A 80 -8.97 -3.96 -4.88
N ARG A 81 -8.04 -3.74 -5.81
CA ARG A 81 -7.33 -2.47 -5.95
C ARG A 81 -8.27 -1.26 -6.06
N ASP A 82 -9.33 -1.38 -6.86
CA ASP A 82 -10.30 -0.31 -7.03
C ASP A 82 -11.10 -0.03 -5.74
N GLU A 83 -11.48 -1.08 -5.02
CA GLU A 83 -12.13 -0.93 -3.71
C GLU A 83 -11.19 -0.28 -2.69
N LEU A 84 -9.91 -0.68 -2.66
CA LEU A 84 -8.89 -0.06 -1.79
C LEU A 84 -8.80 1.43 -2.07
N GLY A 85 -8.72 1.81 -3.35
CA GLY A 85 -8.67 3.19 -3.78
C GLY A 85 -9.93 4.02 -3.47
N LYS A 86 -11.10 3.40 -3.34
CA LYS A 86 -12.35 4.07 -2.96
C LYS A 86 -12.52 4.18 -1.44
N GLN A 87 -12.16 3.13 -0.71
CA GLN A 87 -12.29 3.07 0.75
C GLN A 87 -11.23 3.93 1.45
N GLY A 88 -10.07 4.03 0.84
CA GLY A 88 -8.94 4.79 1.34
C GLY A 88 -7.84 3.90 1.89
N MET A 89 -6.61 4.18 1.49
CA MET A 89 -5.43 3.51 2.01
C MET A 89 -4.92 4.25 3.25
N ALA A 90 -4.57 3.52 4.30
CA ALA A 90 -3.97 4.09 5.50
C ALA A 90 -2.44 4.19 5.31
N LEU A 91 -1.98 5.34 4.83
CA LEU A 91 -0.59 5.62 4.53
C LEU A 91 0.11 6.23 5.75
N PHE A 92 1.30 5.74 6.09
CA PHE A 92 2.07 6.19 7.24
C PHE A 92 3.47 6.66 6.83
N GLY A 93 3.86 7.86 7.27
CA GLY A 93 5.24 8.37 7.25
C GLY A 93 6.08 7.79 8.39
N THR A 94 7.16 8.46 8.73
CA THR A 94 8.15 8.08 9.74
C THR A 94 8.14 9.07 10.92
N ASP A 95 9.15 9.00 11.79
CA ASP A 95 9.34 9.98 12.87
C ASP A 95 10.27 11.13 12.45
N GLY A 96 10.70 11.17 11.18
CA GLY A 96 11.55 12.22 10.62
C GLY A 96 10.86 12.97 9.50
N ASP A 97 11.53 13.99 8.94
CA ASP A 97 10.98 14.81 7.86
C ASP A 97 10.68 13.95 6.61
N ASP A 98 9.40 13.83 6.24
CA ASP A 98 8.96 13.03 5.09
C ASP A 98 8.43 13.87 3.92
N ASP A 99 8.67 13.39 2.69
CA ASP A 99 8.03 13.90 1.45
C ASP A 99 7.06 12.82 0.94
N ILE A 100 5.78 13.02 1.25
CA ILE A 100 4.72 12.06 0.96
C ILE A 100 3.92 12.52 -0.25
N ASN A 101 4.05 11.78 -1.34
CA ASN A 101 3.21 11.92 -2.52
C ASN A 101 2.24 10.74 -2.61
N ASP A 102 0.95 11.00 -2.44
CA ASP A 102 -0.05 9.94 -2.35
C ASP A 102 -0.40 9.29 -3.70
N TRP A 103 -1.23 8.24 -3.67
CA TRP A 103 -1.69 7.47 -4.81
C TRP A 103 -2.63 8.22 -5.77
N GLY A 104 -3.14 9.40 -5.38
CA GLY A 104 -4.16 10.12 -6.14
C GLY A 104 -5.52 9.44 -6.10
N ARG A 105 -5.80 8.76 -4.99
CA ARG A 105 -7.08 8.17 -4.62
C ARG A 105 -7.37 8.58 -3.18
N ASN A 106 -8.53 8.18 -2.63
CA ASN A 106 -8.82 8.47 -1.24
C ASN A 106 -7.71 7.88 -0.34
N SER A 107 -7.28 8.64 0.66
CA SER A 107 -6.29 8.18 1.63
C SER A 107 -6.49 8.76 3.02
N VAL A 108 -6.00 8.04 4.01
CA VAL A 108 -5.73 8.56 5.36
C VAL A 108 -4.22 8.57 5.52
N ILE A 109 -3.63 9.76 5.51
CA ILE A 109 -2.18 9.95 5.58
C ILE A 109 -1.84 10.42 6.98
N ASP A 110 -1.09 9.59 7.71
CA ASP A 110 -0.46 9.95 8.97
C ASP A 110 1.05 10.09 8.73
N ALA A 111 1.52 11.33 8.56
CA ALA A 111 2.92 11.59 8.23
C ALA A 111 3.86 11.32 9.41
N GLY A 112 3.32 11.21 10.63
CA GLY A 112 4.10 10.98 11.83
C GLY A 112 4.65 12.28 12.43
N ALA A 113 5.91 12.26 12.84
CA ALA A 113 6.58 13.42 13.42
C ALA A 113 7.65 13.95 12.46
N GLY A 114 7.97 15.24 12.52
CA GLY A 114 8.95 15.84 11.62
C GLY A 114 8.38 17.13 11.02
N ASN A 115 9.10 17.72 10.07
CA ASN A 115 8.55 18.76 9.21
C ASN A 115 8.17 18.13 7.87
N ASP A 116 6.95 17.63 7.79
CA ASP A 116 6.50 16.85 6.64
C ASP A 116 5.99 17.72 5.50
N THR A 117 6.24 17.28 4.28
CA THR A 117 5.60 17.80 3.07
C THR A 117 4.67 16.72 2.53
N ILE A 118 3.36 17.01 2.53
CA ILE A 118 2.34 16.05 2.09
C ILE A 118 1.59 16.59 0.88
N ASN A 119 1.54 15.77 -0.17
CA ASN A 119 0.71 15.96 -1.35
C ASN A 119 -0.31 14.81 -1.45
N GLY A 120 -1.54 15.05 -0.97
CA GLY A 120 -2.64 14.07 -1.04
C GLY A 120 -3.15 13.80 -2.46
N GLY A 121 -2.87 14.68 -3.42
CA GLY A 121 -3.33 14.51 -4.80
C GLY A 121 -4.84 14.65 -4.95
N TYR A 122 -5.46 13.71 -5.66
CA TYR A 122 -6.91 13.65 -5.87
C TYR A 122 -7.53 12.67 -4.89
N GLY A 123 -8.76 12.96 -4.44
CA GLY A 123 -9.49 12.08 -3.53
C GLY A 123 -10.09 12.86 -2.38
N ASP A 124 -10.88 12.17 -1.57
CA ASP A 124 -11.32 12.67 -0.27
C ASP A 124 -10.29 12.22 0.79
N ASP A 125 -9.25 13.05 0.96
CA ASP A 125 -8.10 12.69 1.81
C ASP A 125 -8.23 13.25 3.22
N THR A 126 -7.77 12.48 4.19
CA THR A 126 -7.53 12.94 5.56
C THR A 126 -6.04 13.01 5.81
N LEU A 127 -5.51 14.21 6.07
CA LEU A 127 -4.10 14.45 6.33
C LEU A 127 -3.87 14.73 7.82
N ILE A 128 -3.01 13.95 8.45
CA ILE A 128 -2.53 14.08 9.81
C ILE A 128 -1.02 14.32 9.72
N GLY A 129 -0.58 15.53 10.04
CA GLY A 129 0.84 15.92 9.97
C GLY A 129 1.48 16.08 11.35
N GLY A 130 2.82 16.13 11.36
CA GLY A 130 3.70 16.45 12.48
C GLY A 130 4.27 17.86 12.45
#